data_AF-J3J6G0-F1
#
_entry.id   AF-J3J6G0-F1
#
_cell.length_a   1.000
_cell.length_b   1.000
_cell.length_c   1.000
_cell.angle_alpha   90.00
_cell.angle_beta   90.00
_cell.angle_gamma   90.00
#
_symmetry.space_group_name_H-M   'P 1'
#
loop_
_entity.id
_entity.type
_entity.pdbx_description
1 polymer ?
#
loop_
_entity_poly.entity_id
_entity_poly.type
_entity_poly.pdbx_seq_one_letter_code
_entity_poly.pdbx_strand_id
1 'polypeptide(L)'
;MATETWLYIYEGAPRGDEEERRPIYIGIGERMGRVFEQHNPDAERLRDAEGTLIRQTLEPFSSREDALKAEAIAIHVASLMGLDPIYDAEDEDELFNEDDKMVTNIAGTKTSKHLGPAIFTRDDEVFQDDMEGTIIVPITPDSLEGRASAFGGNPGEVFIERAAQAWNVAPDKRPKIRRLVAVLTGSRHVILGSWEVDPSREWELVCPEASSPYSSRVRIPVPHPEQDDVDEMKGKRYVGRLQVGVLYSPDIA
;
A
#
# COMPACT_ATOMS: atom_id res chain seq x y z
N MET A 1 1.01 -29.71 10.03
CA MET A 1 2.45 -29.61 9.72
C MET A 1 2.55 -28.63 8.57
N ALA A 2 3.44 -27.64 8.63
CA ALA A 2 3.67 -26.76 7.49
C ALA A 2 4.29 -27.58 6.35
N THR A 3 3.82 -27.37 5.13
CA THR A 3 4.34 -28.10 3.95
C THR A 3 5.57 -27.37 3.43
N GLU A 4 6.71 -28.04 3.47
CA GLU A 4 7.94 -27.57 2.83
C GLU A 4 7.70 -27.32 1.34
N THR A 5 8.09 -26.15 0.85
CA THR A 5 7.76 -25.70 -0.50
C THR A 5 8.97 -25.06 -1.18
N TRP A 6 9.27 -25.47 -2.41
CA TRP A 6 10.38 -24.94 -3.21
C TRP A 6 9.88 -23.88 -4.19
N LEU A 7 10.67 -22.82 -4.39
CA LEU A 7 10.47 -21.85 -5.48
C LEU A 7 11.34 -22.24 -6.66
N TYR A 8 10.80 -22.17 -7.87
CA TYR A 8 11.53 -22.43 -9.11
C TYR A 8 11.22 -21.40 -10.19
N ILE A 9 12.12 -21.28 -11.17
CA ILE A 9 12.12 -20.25 -12.19
C ILE A 9 12.52 -20.87 -13.54
N TYR A 10 11.74 -20.60 -14.59
CA TYR A 10 12.16 -20.77 -15.98
C TYR A 10 12.54 -19.42 -16.55
N GLU A 11 13.81 -19.28 -16.94
CA GLU A 11 14.38 -18.06 -17.46
C GLU A 11 14.64 -18.27 -18.96
N GLY A 12 13.79 -17.71 -19.84
CA GLY A 12 13.96 -17.89 -21.29
C GLY A 12 15.28 -17.33 -21.80
N ALA A 13 15.76 -17.67 -23.00
CA ALA A 13 16.97 -17.06 -23.53
C ALA A 13 16.76 -15.55 -23.86
N PRO A 14 17.79 -14.70 -23.75
CA PRO A 14 17.73 -13.34 -24.32
C PRO A 14 17.47 -13.45 -25.83
N ARG A 15 16.41 -12.82 -26.33
CA ARG A 15 16.17 -12.72 -27.78
C ARG A 15 17.03 -11.57 -28.32
N GLY A 16 17.60 -11.76 -29.52
CA GLY A 16 18.55 -10.81 -30.12
C GLY A 16 17.93 -9.50 -30.61
N ASP A 17 16.60 -9.39 -30.60
CA ASP A 17 15.86 -8.19 -30.97
C ASP A 17 15.50 -7.41 -29.71
N GLU A 18 15.96 -6.15 -29.62
CA GLU A 18 15.86 -5.27 -28.43
C GLU A 18 14.42 -4.96 -27.98
N GLU A 19 13.39 -5.34 -28.75
CA GLU A 19 11.98 -4.99 -28.50
C GLU A 19 11.16 -6.08 -27.80
N GLU A 20 11.57 -7.36 -27.83
CA GLU A 20 10.80 -8.42 -27.17
C GLU A 20 11.25 -8.65 -25.73
N ARG A 21 10.30 -8.47 -24.79
CA ARG A 21 10.52 -8.77 -23.37
C ARG A 21 10.87 -10.24 -23.20
N ARG A 22 11.87 -10.50 -22.36
CA ARG A 22 12.31 -11.85 -22.06
C ARG A 22 11.26 -12.56 -21.19
N PRO A 23 10.74 -13.73 -21.62
CA PRO A 23 9.72 -14.45 -20.86
C PRO A 23 10.33 -15.10 -19.62
N ILE A 24 9.56 -15.11 -18.54
CA ILE A 24 9.92 -15.75 -17.27
C ILE A 24 8.71 -16.45 -16.68
N TYR A 25 8.89 -17.66 -16.16
CA TYR A 25 7.89 -18.34 -15.34
C TYR A 25 8.47 -18.53 -13.94
N ILE A 26 7.68 -18.23 -12.93
CA ILE A 26 8.05 -18.37 -11.52
C ILE A 26 6.92 -19.18 -10.90
N GLY A 27 7.27 -20.22 -10.16
CA GLY A 27 6.31 -21.15 -9.56
C GLY A 27 6.80 -21.70 -8.23
N ILE A 28 5.88 -22.23 -7.45
CA ILE A 28 6.19 -22.96 -6.21
C ILE A 28 5.70 -24.41 -6.26
N GLY A 29 6.33 -25.28 -5.47
CA GLY A 29 5.96 -26.69 -5.42
C GLY A 29 6.31 -27.38 -4.13
N GLU A 30 5.43 -28.26 -3.65
CA GLU A 30 5.61 -29.05 -2.41
C GLU A 30 6.63 -30.19 -2.55
N ARG A 31 7.25 -30.32 -3.72
CA ARG A 31 8.30 -31.29 -4.02
C ARG A 31 9.21 -30.74 -5.11
N MET A 32 10.49 -31.09 -5.05
CA MET A 32 11.48 -30.64 -6.04
C MET A 32 11.07 -30.97 -7.49
N GLY A 33 10.44 -32.13 -7.71
CA GLY A 33 10.00 -32.58 -9.04
C GLY A 33 8.92 -31.73 -9.72
N ARG A 34 8.24 -30.84 -8.98
CA ARG A 34 7.16 -29.99 -9.52
C ARG A 34 7.60 -29.17 -10.73
N VAL A 35 8.86 -28.75 -10.74
CA VAL A 35 9.52 -27.99 -11.82
C VAL A 35 9.60 -28.73 -13.17
N PHE A 36 9.26 -30.02 -13.23
CA PHE A 36 9.25 -30.80 -14.48
C PHE A 36 7.87 -31.35 -14.81
N GLU A 37 6.87 -31.03 -14.00
CA GLU A 37 5.50 -31.49 -14.19
C GLU A 37 4.78 -30.65 -15.23
N GLN A 38 3.54 -31.04 -15.50
CA GLN A 38 2.65 -30.30 -16.38
C GLN A 38 2.26 -28.96 -15.75
N HIS A 39 2.31 -27.93 -16.58
CA HIS A 39 1.89 -26.56 -16.28
C HIS A 39 0.93 -26.08 -17.38
N ASN A 40 0.55 -24.81 -17.33
CA ASN A 40 -0.12 -24.19 -18.47
C ASN A 40 0.77 -24.23 -19.75
N PRO A 41 0.16 -24.20 -20.95
CA PRO A 41 0.89 -24.33 -22.21
C PRO A 41 2.01 -23.31 -22.43
N ASP A 42 1.92 -22.11 -21.85
CA ASP A 42 2.93 -21.07 -22.02
C ASP A 42 4.19 -21.36 -21.20
N ALA A 43 4.00 -21.81 -19.95
CA ALA A 43 5.08 -22.26 -19.09
C ALA A 43 5.77 -23.53 -19.65
N GLU A 44 5.00 -24.47 -20.21
CA GLU A 44 5.56 -25.65 -20.88
C GLU A 44 6.37 -25.27 -22.13
N ARG A 45 5.83 -24.39 -22.98
CA ARG A 45 6.56 -23.86 -24.15
C ARG A 45 7.84 -23.16 -23.74
N LEU A 46 7.84 -22.40 -22.64
CA LEU A 46 9.04 -21.75 -22.12
C LEU A 46 10.05 -22.78 -21.61
N ARG A 47 9.61 -23.74 -20.78
CA ARG A 47 10.46 -24.81 -20.25
C ARG A 47 11.18 -25.58 -21.35
N ASP A 48 10.46 -25.89 -22.43
CA ASP A 48 10.94 -26.74 -23.53
C ASP A 48 11.69 -25.94 -24.61
N ALA A 49 11.74 -24.61 -24.52
CA ALA A 49 12.47 -23.77 -25.46
C ALA A 49 13.99 -23.90 -25.30
N GLU A 50 14.70 -23.88 -26.43
CA GLU A 50 16.16 -23.93 -26.44
C GLU A 50 16.77 -22.72 -25.72
N GLY A 51 17.73 -22.97 -24.83
CA GLY A 51 18.42 -21.94 -24.07
C GLY A 51 17.66 -21.46 -22.81
N THR A 52 16.51 -22.04 -22.48
CA THR A 52 15.84 -21.79 -21.19
C THR A 52 16.67 -22.34 -20.04
N LEU A 53 16.91 -21.49 -19.04
CA LEU A 53 17.58 -21.87 -17.80
C LEU A 53 16.56 -22.13 -16.71
N ILE A 54 16.58 -23.33 -16.13
CA ILE A 54 15.72 -23.72 -15.02
C ILE A 54 16.50 -23.65 -13.71
N ARG A 55 16.00 -22.91 -12.74
CA ARG A 55 16.58 -22.79 -11.40
C ARG A 55 15.53 -23.09 -10.34
N GLN A 56 15.95 -23.64 -9.21
CA GLN A 56 15.11 -23.91 -8.05
C GLN A 56 15.90 -23.61 -6.78
N THR A 57 15.22 -23.22 -5.70
CA THR A 57 15.86 -23.12 -4.39
C THR A 57 16.44 -24.48 -3.99
N LEU A 58 17.63 -24.49 -3.39
CA LEU A 58 18.25 -25.75 -2.94
C LEU A 58 17.56 -26.28 -1.69
N GLU A 59 17.13 -25.38 -0.81
CA GLU A 59 16.37 -25.67 0.40
C GLU A 59 14.92 -25.16 0.22
N PRO A 60 13.93 -25.86 0.77
CA PRO A 60 12.55 -25.39 0.76
C PRO A 60 12.36 -24.22 1.72
N PHE A 61 11.33 -23.41 1.46
CA PHE A 61 10.73 -22.56 2.46
C PHE A 61 10.02 -23.41 3.52
N SER A 62 9.99 -22.91 4.75
CA SER A 62 9.35 -23.57 5.90
C SER A 62 7.85 -23.77 5.75
N SER A 63 7.20 -23.01 4.87
CA SER A 63 5.77 -23.10 4.60
C SER A 63 5.42 -22.69 3.17
N ARG A 64 4.27 -23.17 2.68
CA ARG A 64 3.68 -22.71 1.42
C ARG A 64 3.40 -21.20 1.43
N GLU A 65 2.96 -20.65 2.57
CA GLU A 65 2.69 -19.21 2.70
C GLU A 65 3.96 -18.37 2.51
N ASP A 66 5.09 -18.81 3.05
CA ASP A 66 6.37 -18.13 2.87
C ASP A 66 6.87 -18.24 1.43
N ALA A 67 6.66 -19.39 0.78
CA ALA A 67 6.96 -19.59 -0.63
C ALA A 67 6.11 -18.68 -1.54
N LEU A 68 4.80 -18.56 -1.27
CA LEU A 68 3.88 -17.65 -1.97
C LEU A 68 4.32 -16.18 -1.85
N LYS A 69 4.77 -15.75 -0.66
CA LYS A 69 5.34 -14.40 -0.47
C LYS A 69 6.61 -14.20 -1.32
N ALA A 70 7.50 -15.20 -1.35
CA ALA A 70 8.73 -15.13 -2.14
C ALA A 70 8.44 -15.10 -3.65
N GLU A 71 7.49 -15.90 -4.11
CA GLU A 71 7.00 -15.91 -5.49
C GLU A 71 6.42 -14.56 -5.91
N ALA A 72 5.53 -14.00 -5.10
CA ALA A 72 4.96 -12.68 -5.32
C ALA A 72 6.04 -11.57 -5.46
N ILE A 73 7.07 -11.61 -4.61
CA ILE A 73 8.21 -10.68 -4.68
C ILE A 73 8.98 -10.87 -5.98
N ALA A 74 9.30 -12.11 -6.35
CA ALA A 74 10.07 -12.42 -7.55
C ALA A 74 9.34 -11.98 -8.83
N ILE A 75 8.03 -12.25 -8.93
CA ILE A 75 7.15 -11.77 -10.02
C ILE A 75 7.16 -10.25 -10.11
N HIS A 76 7.04 -9.57 -8.96
CA HIS A 76 7.02 -8.11 -8.92
C HIS A 76 8.33 -7.51 -9.44
N VAL A 77 9.47 -8.01 -8.95
CA VAL A 77 10.81 -7.56 -9.39
C VAL A 77 11.02 -7.86 -10.87
N ALA A 78 10.64 -9.06 -11.35
CA ALA A 78 10.72 -9.42 -12.76
C ALA A 78 9.96 -8.45 -13.66
N SER A 79 8.74 -8.08 -13.25
CA SER A 79 7.92 -7.09 -13.96
C SER A 79 8.59 -5.73 -14.05
N LEU A 80 9.20 -5.25 -12.95
CA LEU A 80 9.93 -3.97 -12.91
C LEU A 80 11.18 -3.97 -13.81
N MET A 81 11.82 -5.13 -13.95
CA MET A 81 12.95 -5.32 -14.86
C MET A 81 12.55 -5.41 -16.33
N GLY A 82 11.25 -5.27 -16.66
CA GLY A 82 10.74 -5.35 -18.01
C GLY A 82 10.67 -6.77 -18.57
N LEU A 83 10.71 -7.80 -17.71
CA LEU A 83 10.44 -9.18 -18.11
C LEU A 83 8.94 -9.37 -18.37
N ASP A 84 8.59 -10.49 -18.99
CA ASP A 84 7.20 -10.89 -19.26
C ASP A 84 6.84 -12.13 -18.40
N PRO A 85 6.27 -11.95 -17.20
CA PRO A 85 5.94 -13.06 -16.31
C PRO A 85 4.74 -13.85 -16.84
N ILE A 86 4.91 -15.17 -16.92
CA ILE A 86 3.87 -16.15 -17.21
C ILE A 86 3.28 -16.62 -15.88
N TYR A 87 1.95 -16.77 -15.81
CA TYR A 87 1.23 -17.19 -14.61
C TYR A 87 0.55 -18.53 -14.83
N ASP A 88 0.47 -19.36 -13.79
CA ASP A 88 -0.45 -20.50 -13.79
C ASP A 88 -1.84 -20.05 -13.33
N ALA A 89 -2.88 -20.51 -14.01
CA ALA A 89 -4.26 -20.14 -13.70
C ALA A 89 -4.68 -20.70 -12.33
N GLU A 90 -4.09 -21.82 -11.91
CA GLU A 90 -4.35 -22.44 -10.61
C GLU A 90 -3.79 -21.62 -9.44
N ASP A 91 -2.68 -20.91 -9.65
CA ASP A 91 -2.03 -20.07 -8.62
C ASP A 91 -2.51 -18.60 -8.68
N GLU A 92 -3.25 -18.23 -9.71
CA GLU A 92 -3.75 -16.86 -9.93
C GLU A 92 -4.63 -16.37 -8.77
N ASP A 93 -5.52 -17.23 -8.28
CA ASP A 93 -6.41 -16.94 -7.16
C ASP A 93 -5.67 -16.86 -5.82
N GLU A 94 -4.53 -17.55 -5.65
CA GLU A 94 -3.71 -17.46 -4.43
C GLU A 94 -2.84 -16.20 -4.45
N LEU A 95 -2.33 -15.82 -5.63
CA LEU A 95 -1.39 -14.72 -5.80
C LEU A 95 -2.08 -13.35 -5.95
N PHE A 96 -3.26 -13.26 -6.56
CA PHE A 96 -3.90 -11.99 -6.98
C PHE A 96 -5.36 -11.87 -6.56
N ASN A 97 -5.82 -10.64 -6.27
CA ASN A 97 -7.22 -10.37 -5.92
C ASN A 97 -8.14 -10.45 -7.15
N GLU A 98 -9.36 -10.98 -7.00
CA GLU A 98 -10.37 -11.07 -8.07
C GLU A 98 -10.72 -9.70 -8.69
N ASP A 99 -10.61 -8.61 -7.91
CA ASP A 99 -10.93 -7.24 -8.32
C ASP A 99 -9.75 -6.49 -8.99
N ASP A 100 -8.56 -7.09 -9.06
CA ASP A 100 -7.43 -6.49 -9.75
C ASP A 100 -7.64 -6.61 -11.27
N LYS A 101 -8.28 -5.59 -11.83
CA LYS A 101 -8.55 -5.47 -13.26
C LYS A 101 -7.35 -5.92 -14.08
N MET A 102 -7.59 -6.90 -14.95
CA MET A 102 -6.77 -7.20 -16.12
C MET A 102 -6.50 -5.89 -16.88
N VAL A 103 -5.34 -5.27 -16.70
CA VAL A 103 -4.93 -4.10 -17.48
C VAL A 103 -3.59 -4.40 -18.10
N THR A 104 -3.62 -4.53 -19.42
CA THR A 104 -2.47 -4.69 -20.30
C THR A 104 -1.74 -3.35 -20.50
N ASN A 105 -0.41 -3.44 -20.52
CA ASN A 105 0.60 -2.46 -20.93
C ASN A 105 1.07 -1.40 -19.91
N ILE A 106 2.34 -1.56 -19.54
CA ILE A 106 3.25 -0.69 -18.74
C ILE A 106 2.83 -0.42 -17.28
N ALA A 107 1.53 -0.43 -16.97
CA ALA A 107 0.96 -0.39 -15.62
C ALA A 107 0.34 -1.75 -15.19
N GLY A 108 0.64 -2.83 -15.92
CA GLY A 108 -0.06 -4.11 -15.89
C GLY A 108 0.52 -5.19 -14.98
N THR A 109 0.92 -4.83 -13.77
CA THR A 109 1.32 -5.84 -12.76
C THR A 109 0.18 -6.01 -11.78
N LYS A 110 -0.53 -7.15 -11.86
CA LYS A 110 -1.53 -7.57 -10.87
C LYS A 110 -0.94 -7.37 -9.46
N THR A 111 -1.69 -6.76 -8.54
CA THR A 111 -1.16 -6.54 -7.20
C THR A 111 -1.25 -7.84 -6.42
N SER A 112 -0.11 -8.31 -5.92
CA SER A 112 -0.11 -9.54 -5.16
C SER A 112 -0.87 -9.34 -3.84
N LYS A 113 -1.68 -10.33 -3.43
CA LYS A 113 -2.27 -10.38 -2.08
C LYS A 113 -1.22 -10.29 -0.97
N HIS A 114 0.01 -10.67 -1.28
CA HIS A 114 1.13 -10.73 -0.34
C HIS A 114 1.96 -9.45 -0.29
N LEU A 115 1.75 -8.49 -1.20
CA LEU A 115 2.46 -7.22 -1.25
C LEU A 115 1.49 -6.04 -1.15
N GLY A 116 1.32 -5.54 0.07
CA GLY A 116 0.56 -4.32 0.35
C GLY A 116 1.46 -3.09 0.52
N PRO A 117 0.88 -1.87 0.55
CA PRO A 117 1.62 -0.67 0.91
C PRO A 117 2.22 -0.83 2.32
N ALA A 118 3.47 -0.41 2.47
CA ALA A 118 4.15 -0.40 3.77
C ALA A 118 3.48 0.62 4.69
N ILE A 119 2.68 0.13 5.64
CA ILE A 119 2.03 0.91 6.68
C ILE A 119 2.43 0.28 8.01
N PHE A 120 2.98 1.09 8.91
CA PHE A 120 3.23 0.66 10.27
C PHE A 120 1.89 0.46 10.98
N THR A 121 1.60 -0.75 11.45
CA THR A 121 0.36 -1.09 12.14
C THR A 121 0.63 -1.64 13.54
N ARG A 122 -0.27 -1.34 14.48
CA ARG A 122 -0.35 -1.88 15.84
C ARG A 122 -1.70 -2.57 16.02
N ASP A 123 -1.79 -3.56 16.90
CA ASP A 123 -3.00 -4.37 17.08
C ASP A 123 -4.12 -3.64 17.87
N ASP A 124 -3.81 -2.47 18.44
CA ASP A 124 -4.76 -1.71 19.24
C ASP A 124 -5.78 -0.91 18.39
N GLU A 125 -6.92 -0.63 19.00
CA GLU A 125 -7.97 0.23 18.44
C GLU A 125 -8.06 1.55 19.22
N VAL A 126 -8.39 2.64 18.53
CA VAL A 126 -8.68 3.94 19.15
C VAL A 126 -10.06 4.41 18.71
N PHE A 127 -10.97 4.57 19.66
CA PHE A 127 -12.34 5.00 19.39
C PHE A 127 -12.41 6.51 19.26
N GLN A 128 -13.23 6.99 18.32
CA GLN A 128 -13.46 8.43 18.14
C GLN A 128 -13.91 9.12 19.44
N ASP A 129 -14.68 8.41 20.27
CA ASP A 129 -15.23 8.94 21.53
C ASP A 129 -14.16 9.17 22.61
N ASP A 130 -13.00 8.52 22.49
CA ASP A 130 -11.89 8.65 23.43
C ASP A 130 -10.89 9.76 23.02
N MET A 131 -11.05 10.36 21.83
CA MET A 131 -10.11 11.32 21.25
C MET A 131 -10.43 12.77 21.64
N GLU A 132 -10.47 13.14 22.92
CA GLU A 132 -10.80 14.51 23.36
C GLU A 132 -9.95 15.59 22.63
N GLY A 133 -10.55 16.72 22.29
CA GLY A 133 -9.85 17.85 21.69
C GLY A 133 -9.29 17.60 20.28
N THR A 134 -9.79 16.59 19.56
CA THR A 134 -9.14 16.09 18.34
C THR A 134 -9.89 16.48 17.06
N ILE A 135 -9.14 16.99 16.08
CA ILE A 135 -9.58 17.05 14.68
C ILE A 135 -9.06 15.82 13.93
N ILE A 136 -9.96 15.12 13.24
CA ILE A 136 -9.67 13.89 12.51
C ILE A 136 -9.72 14.20 11.02
N VAL A 137 -8.62 13.98 10.32
CA VAL A 137 -8.49 14.27 8.90
C VAL A 137 -8.43 12.95 8.11
N PRO A 138 -9.39 12.71 7.20
CA PRO A 138 -9.36 11.53 6.35
C PRO A 138 -8.34 11.72 5.22
N ILE A 139 -7.37 10.83 5.14
CA ILE A 139 -6.36 10.80 4.08
C ILE A 139 -6.70 9.71 3.09
N THR A 140 -6.99 10.11 1.85
CA THR A 140 -7.12 9.17 0.74
C THR A 140 -5.73 8.67 0.32
N PRO A 141 -5.54 7.36 0.10
CA PRO A 141 -4.31 6.84 -0.48
C PRO A 141 -3.99 7.60 -1.76
N ASP A 142 -2.72 7.98 -1.93
CA ASP A 142 -2.29 8.56 -3.20
C ASP A 142 -2.03 7.44 -4.21
N SER A 143 -2.18 7.74 -5.50
CA SER A 143 -1.91 6.78 -6.57
C SER A 143 -0.45 6.90 -6.98
N LEU A 144 0.40 5.96 -6.55
CA LEU A 144 1.73 5.81 -7.12
C LEU A 144 1.63 4.77 -8.24
N GLU A 145 1.76 5.23 -9.49
CA GLU A 145 1.71 4.38 -10.68
C GLU A 145 0.43 3.53 -10.80
N GLY A 146 -0.72 4.06 -10.35
CA GLY A 146 -2.01 3.35 -10.36
C GLY A 146 -2.29 2.51 -9.11
N ARG A 147 -1.42 2.55 -8.09
CA ARG A 147 -1.56 1.78 -6.85
C ARG A 147 -1.75 2.67 -5.63
N ALA A 148 -2.62 2.25 -4.71
CA ALA A 148 -2.86 2.95 -3.45
C ALA A 148 -1.61 2.86 -2.55
N SER A 149 -0.98 4.01 -2.29
CA SER A 149 0.10 4.16 -1.32
C SER A 149 -0.31 5.13 -0.22
N ALA A 150 -0.15 4.74 1.04
CA ALA A 150 -0.43 5.61 2.17
C ALA A 150 0.50 6.85 2.18
N PHE A 151 1.75 6.67 1.74
CA PHE A 151 2.77 7.71 1.73
C PHE A 151 3.15 8.20 0.31
N GLY A 152 2.70 7.55 -0.76
CA GLY A 152 3.03 7.94 -2.14
C GLY A 152 4.54 7.97 -2.43
N GLY A 153 5.35 7.20 -1.69
CA GLY A 153 6.82 7.24 -1.78
C GLY A 153 7.48 8.46 -1.12
N ASN A 154 6.72 9.30 -0.42
CA ASN A 154 7.25 10.52 0.19
C ASN A 154 7.73 10.31 1.65
N PRO A 155 8.73 11.09 2.10
CA PRO A 155 9.13 11.15 3.51
C PRO A 155 7.98 11.57 4.44
N GLY A 156 8.07 11.21 5.73
CA GLY A 156 7.07 11.58 6.76
C GLY A 156 6.80 13.09 6.86
N GLU A 157 7.81 13.93 6.55
CA GLU A 157 7.66 15.39 6.48
C GLU A 157 6.66 15.87 5.42
N VAL A 158 6.52 15.14 4.31
CA VAL A 158 5.53 15.44 3.27
C VAL A 158 4.13 15.01 3.72
N PHE A 159 4.06 14.04 4.63
CA PHE A 159 2.80 13.52 5.13
C PHE A 159 2.08 14.52 6.04
N ILE A 160 2.81 15.25 6.89
CA ILE A 160 2.23 16.31 7.71
C ILE A 160 1.69 17.46 6.85
N GLU A 161 2.33 17.80 5.72
CA GLU A 161 1.76 18.76 4.78
C GLU A 161 0.40 18.28 4.27
N ARG A 162 0.28 17.02 3.85
CA ARG A 162 -1.02 16.44 3.45
C ARG A 162 -2.05 16.45 4.58
N ALA A 163 -1.61 16.17 5.81
CA ALA A 163 -2.49 16.09 6.98
C ALA A 163 -2.93 17.45 7.51
N ALA A 164 -2.12 18.51 7.41
CA ALA A 164 -2.38 19.79 8.05
C ALA A 164 -2.74 20.93 7.08
N GLN A 165 -2.39 20.84 5.79
CA GLN A 165 -2.29 22.03 4.95
C GLN A 165 -3.64 22.66 4.55
N ALA A 166 -4.66 21.91 4.12
CA ALA A 166 -5.80 22.53 3.42
C ALA A 166 -7.17 21.97 3.83
N TRP A 167 -7.65 22.38 5.02
CA TRP A 167 -8.90 21.88 5.58
C TRP A 167 -9.93 22.97 5.87
N ASN A 168 -11.20 22.66 5.65
CA ASN A 168 -12.31 23.51 6.06
C ASN A 168 -12.60 23.29 7.55
N VAL A 169 -11.98 24.11 8.40
CA VAL A 169 -12.14 24.05 9.86
C VAL A 169 -12.99 25.21 10.35
N ALA A 170 -14.09 24.89 11.03
CA ALA A 170 -15.07 25.88 11.49
C ALA A 170 -14.43 26.83 12.52
N PRO A 171 -14.53 28.17 12.38
CA PRO A 171 -13.84 29.13 13.23
C PRO A 171 -14.13 28.99 14.73
N ASP A 172 -15.36 28.64 15.09
CA ASP A 172 -15.83 28.40 16.46
C ASP A 172 -15.24 27.13 17.10
N LYS A 173 -14.79 26.17 16.28
CA LYS A 173 -14.18 24.92 16.72
C LYS A 173 -12.69 25.02 16.95
N ARG A 174 -11.99 25.89 16.21
CA ARG A 174 -10.52 26.07 16.26
C ARG A 174 -9.95 26.23 17.68
N PRO A 175 -10.55 27.04 18.58
CA PRO A 175 -10.02 27.23 19.94
C PRO A 175 -10.08 25.97 20.82
N LYS A 176 -10.83 24.93 20.43
CA LYS A 176 -10.97 23.68 21.17
C LYS A 176 -10.04 22.56 20.67
N ILE A 177 -9.47 22.72 19.48
CA ILE A 177 -8.61 21.70 18.87
C ILE A 177 -7.23 21.72 19.55
N ARG A 178 -6.78 20.57 20.03
CA ARG A 178 -5.47 20.34 20.65
C ARG A 178 -4.68 19.22 19.98
N ARG A 179 -5.34 18.41 19.15
CA ARG A 179 -4.71 17.29 18.45
C ARG A 179 -5.22 17.15 17.03
N LEU A 180 -4.33 16.76 16.12
CA LEU A 180 -4.62 16.37 14.75
C LEU A 180 -4.37 14.87 14.62
N VAL A 181 -5.33 14.11 14.10
CA VAL A 181 -5.17 12.68 13.78
C VAL A 181 -5.46 12.46 12.30
N ALA A 182 -4.49 11.92 11.57
CA ALA A 182 -4.66 11.56 10.16
C ALA A 182 -5.02 10.08 10.02
N VAL A 183 -6.15 9.79 9.38
CA VAL A 183 -6.67 8.42 9.24
C VAL A 183 -6.77 8.04 7.77
N LEU A 184 -6.17 6.91 7.39
CA LEU A 184 -6.27 6.36 6.04
C LEU A 184 -7.71 5.94 5.74
N THR A 185 -8.29 6.48 4.67
CA THR A 185 -9.61 6.04 4.17
C THR A 185 -9.51 4.68 3.49
N GLY A 186 -10.58 3.88 3.54
CA GLY A 186 -10.61 2.51 3.01
C GLY A 186 -10.92 1.48 4.11
N SER A 187 -10.71 0.19 3.85
CA SER A 187 -11.19 -0.88 4.75
C SER A 187 -10.47 -0.98 6.09
N ARG A 188 -9.22 -0.50 6.20
CA ARG A 188 -8.40 -0.69 7.40
C ARG A 188 -8.46 0.45 8.43
N HIS A 189 -8.89 1.66 8.04
CA HIS A 189 -8.96 2.84 8.92
C HIS A 189 -7.71 3.01 9.82
N VAL A 190 -6.51 2.94 9.25
CA VAL A 190 -5.27 3.01 10.05
C VAL A 190 -4.94 4.47 10.35
N ILE A 191 -4.55 4.75 11.60
CA ILE A 191 -4.02 6.07 11.99
C ILE A 191 -2.60 6.19 11.44
N LEU A 192 -2.38 7.12 10.52
CA LEU A 192 -1.09 7.32 9.86
C LEU A 192 -0.17 8.27 10.63
N GLY A 193 -0.75 9.13 11.47
CA GLY A 193 -0.01 10.00 12.38
C GLY A 193 -0.95 10.77 13.30
N SER A 194 -0.41 11.20 14.44
CA SER A 194 -1.05 12.04 15.44
C SER A 194 -0.09 13.14 15.90
N TRP A 195 -0.58 14.38 15.93
CA TRP A 195 0.23 15.56 16.28
C TRP A 195 -0.49 16.45 17.27
N GLU A 196 0.29 17.18 18.06
CA GLU A 196 -0.22 18.30 18.86
C GLU A 196 -0.63 19.46 17.94
N VAL A 197 -1.68 20.17 18.33
CA VAL A 197 -2.15 21.38 17.67
C VAL A 197 -2.11 22.53 18.66
N ASP A 198 -1.49 23.63 18.27
CA ASP A 198 -1.48 24.86 19.05
C ASP A 198 -2.59 25.81 18.56
N PRO A 199 -3.76 25.85 19.22
CA PRO A 199 -4.90 26.66 18.79
C PRO A 199 -4.63 28.17 18.85
N SER A 200 -3.59 28.59 19.58
CA SER A 200 -3.25 30.00 19.78
C SER A 200 -2.44 30.58 18.61
N ARG A 201 -1.88 29.71 17.77
CA ARG A 201 -1.19 30.10 16.53
C ARG A 201 -2.17 30.45 15.43
N GLU A 202 -1.63 31.10 14.41
CA GLU A 202 -2.40 31.48 13.24
C GLU A 202 -2.91 30.27 12.45
N TRP A 203 -4.17 30.33 12.07
CA TRP A 203 -4.82 29.38 11.15
C TRP A 203 -4.83 29.99 9.76
N GLU A 204 -3.69 29.89 9.07
CA GLU A 204 -3.42 30.55 7.80
C GLU A 204 -4.38 30.08 6.70
N LEU A 205 -4.94 31.00 5.92
CA LEU A 205 -5.74 30.68 4.73
C LEU A 205 -4.81 30.23 3.60
N VAL A 206 -5.10 29.06 3.02
CA VAL A 206 -4.16 28.43 2.06
C VAL A 206 -4.46 28.80 0.61
N CYS A 207 -5.72 29.00 0.25
CA CYS A 207 -6.12 29.32 -1.12
C CYS A 207 -7.30 30.30 -1.16
N PRO A 208 -7.16 31.54 -0.65
CA PRO A 208 -8.28 32.49 -0.56
C PRO A 208 -8.89 32.83 -1.93
N GLU A 209 -8.11 32.73 -3.00
CA GLU A 209 -8.52 32.99 -4.38
C GLU A 209 -9.34 31.86 -5.03
N ALA A 210 -9.44 30.68 -4.39
CA ALA A 210 -10.16 29.54 -4.94
C ALA A 210 -11.68 29.75 -4.91
N SER A 211 -12.43 29.00 -5.73
CA SER A 211 -13.89 29.01 -5.64
C SER A 211 -14.37 28.34 -4.34
N SER A 212 -15.53 28.75 -3.83
CA SER A 212 -16.19 28.05 -2.73
C SER A 212 -16.41 26.57 -3.10
N PRO A 213 -16.14 25.60 -2.19
CA PRO A 213 -15.84 25.76 -0.75
C PRO A 213 -14.33 25.76 -0.41
N TYR A 214 -13.44 25.99 -1.38
CA TYR A 214 -11.99 25.86 -1.19
C TYR A 214 -11.33 27.14 -0.65
N SER A 215 -11.95 28.30 -0.83
CA SER A 215 -11.43 29.61 -0.37
C SER A 215 -11.31 29.76 1.15
N SER A 216 -12.05 28.97 1.92
CA SER A 216 -12.06 29.02 3.39
C SER A 216 -11.11 28.03 4.06
N ARG A 217 -10.32 27.29 3.28
CA ARG A 217 -9.42 26.26 3.81
C ARG A 217 -8.26 26.89 4.56
N VAL A 218 -7.96 26.31 5.72
CA VAL A 218 -6.89 26.74 6.60
C VAL A 218 -5.85 25.65 6.81
N ARG A 219 -4.63 26.08 7.13
CA ARG A 219 -3.56 25.25 7.66
C ARG A 219 -3.78 25.04 9.16
N ILE A 220 -3.73 23.79 9.59
CA ILE A 220 -3.82 23.40 11.01
C ILE A 220 -2.45 23.67 11.66
N PRO A 221 -2.38 24.45 12.75
CA PRO A 221 -1.11 24.83 13.36
C PRO A 221 -0.51 23.68 14.19
N VAL A 222 0.40 22.93 13.57
CA VAL A 222 1.15 21.84 14.22
C VAL A 222 2.57 22.33 14.56
N PRO A 223 2.90 22.58 15.84
CA PRO A 223 4.18 23.15 16.25
C PRO A 223 5.37 22.18 16.13
N HIS A 224 5.10 20.87 16.23
CA HIS A 224 6.09 19.79 16.24
C HIS A 224 5.74 18.75 15.15
N PRO A 225 5.87 19.11 13.86
CA PRO A 225 5.51 18.23 12.73
C PRO A 225 6.26 16.89 12.72
N GLU A 226 7.47 16.86 13.30
CA GLU A 226 8.31 15.68 13.43
C GLU A 226 7.81 14.66 14.47
N GLN A 227 6.93 15.08 15.37
CA GLN A 227 6.36 14.23 16.44
C GLN A 227 4.99 13.71 16.01
N ASP A 228 5.00 12.67 15.18
CA ASP A 228 3.80 12.14 14.53
C ASP A 228 3.15 10.94 15.24
N ASP A 229 3.52 10.67 16.49
CA ASP A 229 2.95 9.60 17.33
C ASP A 229 2.54 10.11 18.73
N VAL A 230 1.91 11.28 18.78
CA VAL A 230 1.34 11.81 20.04
C VAL A 230 0.29 10.82 20.57
N ASP A 231 0.34 10.55 21.88
CA ASP A 231 -0.48 9.54 22.56
C ASP A 231 -0.35 8.11 22.01
N GLU A 232 0.75 7.81 21.33
CA GLU A 232 1.05 6.48 20.79
C GLU A 232 -0.06 5.92 19.87
N MET A 233 -0.77 6.82 19.15
CA MET A 233 -1.91 6.46 18.31
C MET A 233 -1.51 5.93 16.92
N LYS A 234 -0.30 6.25 16.44
CA LYS A 234 0.15 5.89 15.10
C LYS A 234 0.18 4.38 14.91
N GLY A 235 -0.36 3.94 13.78
CA GLY A 235 -0.49 2.54 13.39
C GLY A 235 -1.65 1.80 14.04
N LYS A 236 -2.33 2.37 15.04
CA LYS A 236 -3.54 1.79 15.62
C LYS A 236 -4.72 1.94 14.66
N ARG A 237 -5.73 1.10 14.82
CA ARG A 237 -6.96 1.16 14.02
C ARG A 237 -7.92 2.19 14.60
N TYR A 238 -8.36 3.13 13.78
CA TYR A 238 -9.40 4.10 14.12
C TYR A 238 -10.79 3.44 14.06
N VAL A 239 -11.54 3.57 15.14
CA VAL A 239 -12.93 3.09 15.25
C VAL A 239 -13.87 4.28 15.34
N GLY A 240 -14.46 4.63 14.20
CA GLY A 240 -15.41 5.72 14.05
C GLY A 240 -15.87 5.85 12.60
N ARG A 241 -16.75 6.81 12.33
CA ARG A 241 -17.16 7.11 10.95
C ARG A 241 -16.13 8.02 10.29
N LEU A 242 -15.77 7.72 9.04
CA LEU A 242 -15.04 8.63 8.16
C LEU A 242 -15.99 9.16 7.09
N GLN A 243 -15.84 10.43 6.72
CA GLN A 243 -16.63 11.09 5.68
C GLN A 243 -15.72 12.01 4.86
N VAL A 244 -16.25 12.64 3.81
CA VAL A 244 -15.51 13.65 3.05
C VAL A 244 -15.36 14.92 3.90
N GLY A 245 -14.12 15.31 4.19
CA GLY A 245 -13.80 16.48 5.01
C GLY A 245 -13.42 16.11 6.45
N VAL A 246 -13.11 17.14 7.27
CA VAL A 246 -12.66 16.93 8.65
C VAL A 246 -13.79 16.44 9.56
N LEU A 247 -13.44 15.60 10.52
CA LEU A 247 -14.30 15.25 11.65
C LEU A 247 -13.74 15.84 12.93
N TYR A 248 -14.59 15.90 13.95
CA TYR A 248 -14.24 16.38 15.27
C TYR A 248 -14.57 15.30 16.29
N SER A 249 -13.83 15.28 17.38
CA SER A 249 -14.18 14.53 18.57
C SER A 249 -15.49 15.04 19.19
N PRO A 250 -16.21 14.21 19.98
CA PRO A 250 -17.54 14.58 20.50
C PRO A 250 -17.58 15.85 21.36
N ASP A 251 -16.49 16.20 22.04
CA ASP A 251 -16.37 17.40 22.87
C ASP A 251 -16.24 18.72 22.06
N ILE A 252 -15.82 18.60 20.79
CA ILE A 252 -15.73 19.71 19.84
C ILE A 252 -16.98 19.78 18.93
N ALA A 253 -17.59 18.62 18.64
CA ALA A 253 -18.65 18.41 17.65
C ALA A 253 -19.85 19.36 17.77
#